data_AF-A0A956NV09-F1
#
_entry.id   AF-A0A956NV09-F1
#
_cell.length_a   1.000
_cell.length_b   1.000
_cell.length_c   1.000
_cell.angle_alpha   90.00
_cell.angle_beta   90.00
_cell.angle_gamma   90.00
#
_symmetry.space_group_name_H-M   'P 1'
#
loop_
_entity.id
_entity.type
_entity.pdbx_description
1 polymer ?
#
loop_
_entity_poly.entity_id
_entity_poly.type
_entity_poly.pdbx_seq_one_letter_code
_entity_poly.pdbx_strand_id
1 'polypeptide(L)'
;MASPTCVACGRPFPANGTLAALPDGRRIAFDPEHGRVWRICTHCREWNLLGQEAAARALPEVIAQHAGSAGPGRQGVSIARAGTNLEILRVGDQASLVADALAVSERHGELRRAGNVAAMVFGGLVLLLIGFFVAGWAPSTWLLPQMVAWQASLRLAGTLRRRRLALADRGRTLLRPALVIVAAEVVA
;
A
#
# COMPACT_ATOMS: atom_id res chain seq x y z
N MET A 1 -37.91 26.98 16.05
CA MET A 1 -38.14 25.62 16.58
C MET A 1 -37.28 25.50 17.83
N ALA A 2 -37.88 25.26 18.99
CA ALA A 2 -37.11 25.17 20.24
C ALA A 2 -36.28 23.88 20.23
N SER A 3 -34.96 24.00 20.37
CA SER A 3 -34.08 22.84 20.52
C SER A 3 -34.41 22.13 21.84
N PRO A 4 -34.52 20.79 21.85
CA PRO A 4 -34.80 20.05 23.06
C PRO A 4 -33.68 20.27 24.08
N THR A 5 -34.07 20.36 25.35
CA THR A 5 -33.17 20.60 26.48
C THR A 5 -33.11 19.38 27.39
N CYS A 6 -32.02 19.27 28.14
CA CYS A 6 -31.88 18.23 29.15
C CYS A 6 -32.81 18.52 30.34
N VAL A 7 -33.58 17.51 30.77
CA VAL A 7 -34.53 17.65 31.89
C VAL A 7 -33.84 17.92 33.23
N ALA A 8 -32.59 17.48 33.40
CA ALA A 8 -31.84 17.65 34.64
C ALA A 8 -31.11 18.99 34.73
N CYS A 9 -30.44 19.43 33.66
CA CYS A 9 -29.60 20.64 33.71
C CYS A 9 -30.10 21.81 32.84
N GLY A 10 -31.19 21.63 32.10
CA GLY A 10 -31.79 22.64 31.23
C GLY A 10 -30.98 23.00 29.98
N ARG A 11 -29.77 22.44 29.80
CA ARG A 11 -28.93 22.78 28.65
C ARG A 11 -29.49 22.19 27.35
N PRO A 12 -29.46 22.95 26.23
CA PRO A 12 -29.88 22.43 24.93
C PRO A 12 -28.93 21.34 24.44
N PHE A 13 -29.47 20.36 23.73
CA PHE A 13 -28.64 19.35 23.08
C PHE A 13 -27.90 19.95 21.87
N PRO A 14 -26.59 19.72 21.73
CA PRO A 14 -25.85 20.17 20.56
C PRO A 14 -26.24 19.38 19.32
N ALA A 15 -26.24 20.02 18.15
CA ALA A 15 -26.45 19.35 16.88
C ALA A 15 -25.38 18.27 16.61
N ASN A 16 -25.78 17.16 16.00
CA ASN A 16 -24.89 16.07 15.59
C ASN A 16 -24.56 16.08 14.09
N GLY A 17 -25.45 16.62 13.25
CA GLY A 17 -25.27 16.69 11.79
C GLY A 17 -25.19 15.33 11.08
N THR A 18 -25.56 14.25 11.77
CA THR A 18 -25.46 12.86 11.24
C THR A 18 -26.83 12.20 11.13
N LEU A 19 -27.71 12.40 12.12
CA LEU A 19 -29.05 11.82 12.12
C LEU A 19 -30.09 12.87 11.72
N ALA A 20 -30.91 12.57 10.72
CA ALA A 20 -31.95 13.46 10.22
C ALA A 20 -33.20 13.45 11.11
N ALA A 21 -33.64 12.28 11.58
CA ALA A 21 -34.81 12.14 12.45
C ALA A 21 -34.51 12.61 13.88
N LEU A 22 -33.23 12.67 14.26
CA LEU A 22 -32.78 13.12 15.57
C LEU A 22 -31.55 14.03 15.44
N PRO A 23 -31.72 15.30 15.01
CA PRO A 23 -30.61 16.18 14.66
C PRO A 23 -29.79 16.65 15.86
N ASP A 24 -30.35 16.58 17.08
CA ASP A 24 -29.70 17.02 18.30
C ASP A 24 -29.29 15.84 19.19
N GLY A 25 -28.13 15.95 19.79
CA GLY A 25 -27.55 14.97 20.71
C GLY A 25 -26.33 14.28 20.10
N ARG A 26 -25.17 14.45 20.76
CA ARG A 26 -23.89 13.81 20.37
C ARG A 26 -23.67 12.43 20.99
N ARG A 27 -24.46 12.09 22.01
CA ARG A 27 -24.51 10.76 22.62
C ARG A 27 -25.94 10.29 22.64
N ILE A 28 -26.19 9.16 22.01
CA ILE A 28 -27.51 8.55 21.90
C ILE A 28 -27.40 7.13 22.43
N ALA A 29 -28.35 6.70 23.24
CA ALA A 29 -28.53 5.29 23.53
C ALA A 29 -29.82 4.79 22.89
N PHE A 30 -29.88 3.52 22.52
CA PHE A 30 -31.11 2.90 22.07
C PHE A 30 -31.20 1.44 22.51
N ASP A 31 -32.43 0.97 22.63
CA ASP A 31 -32.79 -0.39 22.95
C ASP A 31 -33.79 -0.86 21.87
N PRO A 32 -33.34 -1.71 20.94
CA PRO A 32 -34.17 -2.13 19.82
C PRO A 32 -35.30 -3.08 20.24
N GLU A 33 -35.13 -3.82 21.33
CA GLU A 33 -36.15 -4.78 21.80
C GLU A 33 -37.35 -4.05 22.39
N HIS A 34 -37.09 -2.97 23.12
CA HIS A 34 -38.13 -2.18 23.78
C HIS A 34 -38.51 -0.91 22.99
N GLY A 35 -37.88 -0.66 21.85
CA GLY A 35 -38.12 0.50 21.01
C GLY A 35 -37.81 1.85 21.68
N ARG A 36 -36.86 1.86 22.63
CA ARG A 36 -36.52 3.06 23.41
C ARG A 36 -35.29 3.74 22.82
N VAL A 37 -35.31 5.07 22.83
CA VAL A 37 -34.18 5.90 22.42
C VAL A 37 -33.97 6.98 23.48
N TRP A 38 -32.72 7.19 23.88
CA TRP A 38 -32.32 8.21 24.84
C TRP A 38 -31.30 9.15 24.22
N ARG A 39 -31.41 10.43 24.58
CA ARG A 39 -30.31 11.40 24.45
C ARG A 39 -29.53 11.44 25.76
N ILE A 40 -28.23 11.23 25.69
CA ILE A 40 -27.36 11.36 26.86
C ILE A 40 -26.74 12.75 26.84
N CYS A 41 -26.97 13.52 27.90
CA CYS A 41 -26.39 14.86 28.01
C CYS A 41 -24.86 14.76 28.11
N THR A 42 -24.13 15.47 27.25
CA THR A 42 -22.65 15.49 27.35
C THR A 42 -22.14 16.29 28.54
N HIS A 43 -22.99 17.12 29.17
CA HIS A 43 -22.65 17.93 30.34
C HIS A 43 -22.88 17.19 31.66
N CYS A 44 -24.14 16.81 31.96
CA CYS A 44 -24.49 16.15 33.22
C CYS A 44 -24.60 14.62 33.12
N ARG A 45 -24.46 14.03 31.92
CA ARG A 45 -24.57 12.58 31.65
C ARG A 45 -25.94 11.97 31.92
N GLU A 46 -26.96 12.81 32.11
CA GLU A 46 -28.32 12.36 32.31
C GLU A 46 -28.91 11.69 31.06
N TRP A 47 -29.70 10.64 31.26
CA TRP A 47 -30.36 9.89 30.20
C TRP A 47 -31.76 10.45 29.97
N ASN A 48 -31.97 11.12 28.84
CA ASN A 48 -33.22 11.77 28.51
C ASN A 48 -33.98 10.91 27.52
N LEU A 49 -34.99 10.18 28.00
CA LEU A 49 -35.82 9.31 27.18
C LEU A 49 -36.64 10.14 26.18
N LEU A 50 -36.65 9.72 24.92
CA LEU A 50 -37.51 10.34 23.90
C LEU A 50 -38.96 9.89 24.09
N GLY A 51 -39.90 10.78 23.78
CA GLY A 51 -41.31 10.42 23.66
C GLY A 51 -41.50 9.33 22.60
N GLN A 52 -42.51 8.48 22.78
CA GLN A 52 -42.70 7.24 22.00
C GLN A 52 -42.75 7.47 20.49
N GLU A 53 -43.44 8.50 20.01
CA GLU A 53 -43.51 8.82 18.57
C GLU A 53 -42.16 9.27 17.99
N ALA A 54 -41.42 10.10 18.74
CA ALA A 54 -40.10 10.56 18.34
C ALA A 54 -39.08 9.41 18.34
N ALA A 55 -39.17 8.52 19.34
CA ALA A 55 -38.37 7.30 19.40
C ALA A 55 -38.67 6.38 18.21
N ALA A 56 -39.94 6.09 17.92
CA ALA A 56 -40.34 5.25 16.79
C ALA A 56 -39.86 5.80 15.44
N ARG A 57 -39.84 7.14 15.28
CA ARG A 57 -39.33 7.79 14.07
C ARG A 57 -37.80 7.72 13.94
N ALA A 58 -37.08 7.89 15.05
CA ALA A 58 -35.62 7.92 15.05
C ALA A 58 -34.98 6.52 15.09
N LEU A 59 -35.64 5.53 15.66
CA LEU A 59 -35.09 4.21 15.92
C LEU A 59 -34.54 3.50 14.68
N PRO A 60 -35.24 3.45 13.51
CA PRO A 60 -34.72 2.78 12.32
C PRO A 60 -33.40 3.39 11.82
N GLU A 61 -33.29 4.72 11.85
CA GLU A 61 -32.09 5.44 11.43
C GLU A 61 -30.92 5.19 12.40
N VAL A 62 -31.20 5.23 13.71
CA VAL A 62 -30.19 4.95 14.74
C VAL A 62 -29.66 3.52 14.65
N ILE A 63 -30.54 2.54 14.40
CA ILE A 63 -30.15 1.14 14.19
C ILE A 63 -29.24 1.01 12.96
N ALA A 64 -29.63 1.59 11.83
CA ALA A 64 -28.84 1.52 10.60
C ALA A 64 -27.45 2.14 10.79
N GLN A 65 -27.37 3.29 11.47
CA GLN A 65 -26.12 3.98 11.73
C GLN A 65 -25.22 3.22 12.72
N HIS A 66 -25.79 2.61 13.75
CA HIS A 66 -25.06 1.75 14.68
C HIS A 66 -24.49 0.52 13.96
N ALA A 67 -25.31 -0.17 13.17
CA ALA A 67 -24.89 -1.38 12.44
C ALA A 67 -23.72 -1.14 11.47
N GLY A 68 -23.56 0.07 10.93
CA GLY A 68 -22.41 0.41 10.08
C GLY A 68 -21.08 0.59 10.83
N SER A 69 -21.12 0.80 12.15
CA SER A 69 -19.97 1.22 12.95
C SER A 69 -19.87 0.56 14.33
N ALA A 70 -20.57 -0.56 14.52
CA ALA A 70 -20.67 -1.23 15.82
C ALA A 70 -19.33 -1.84 16.24
N GLY A 71 -18.90 -1.50 17.46
CA GLY A 71 -17.81 -2.18 18.15
C GLY A 71 -18.29 -3.41 18.94
N PRO A 72 -17.36 -4.22 19.47
CA PRO A 72 -17.68 -5.35 20.32
C PRO A 72 -18.45 -4.92 21.57
N GLY A 73 -19.60 -5.54 21.81
CA GLY A 73 -20.40 -5.33 23.01
C GLY A 73 -19.73 -5.89 24.26
N ARG A 74 -19.76 -5.14 25.37
CA ARG A 74 -19.26 -5.58 26.68
C ARG A 74 -20.27 -5.20 27.75
N GLN A 75 -20.55 -6.11 28.69
CA GLN A 75 -21.48 -5.87 29.81
C GLN A 75 -22.88 -5.39 29.38
N GLY A 76 -23.41 -5.91 28.27
CA GLY A 76 -24.76 -5.54 27.79
C GLY A 76 -24.85 -4.19 27.10
N VAL A 77 -23.71 -3.59 26.71
CA VAL A 77 -23.67 -2.36 25.91
C VAL A 77 -22.69 -2.50 24.75
N SER A 78 -23.08 -2.09 23.54
CA SER A 78 -22.16 -1.87 22.42
C SER A 78 -22.10 -0.40 22.04
N ILE A 79 -20.91 0.05 21.64
CA ILE A 79 -20.67 1.44 21.27
C ILE A 79 -20.30 1.49 19.80
N ALA A 80 -20.94 2.40 19.07
CA ALA A 80 -20.66 2.73 17.69
C ALA A 80 -20.35 4.22 17.56
N ARG A 81 -19.35 4.58 16.76
CA ARG A 81 -19.04 5.98 16.45
C ARG A 81 -19.46 6.29 15.02
N ALA A 82 -20.44 7.17 14.92
CA ALA A 82 -21.02 7.61 13.66
C ALA A 82 -20.46 9.00 13.32
N GLY A 83 -19.71 9.10 12.22
CA GLY A 83 -19.10 10.38 11.83
C GLY A 83 -18.13 10.93 12.89
N THR A 84 -17.97 12.26 12.92
CA THR A 84 -16.98 12.96 13.77
C THR A 84 -17.45 13.21 15.21
N ASN A 85 -18.77 13.37 15.43
CA ASN A 85 -19.30 13.93 16.67
C ASN A 85 -20.47 13.14 17.27
N LEU A 86 -20.76 11.94 16.79
CA LEU A 86 -21.89 11.14 17.27
C LEU A 86 -21.43 9.78 17.80
N GLU A 87 -21.81 9.50 19.04
CA GLU A 87 -21.58 8.22 19.72
C GLU A 87 -22.93 7.59 20.01
N ILE A 88 -23.13 6.37 19.51
CA ILE A 88 -24.38 5.62 19.62
C ILE A 88 -24.11 4.40 20.49
N LEU A 89 -24.88 4.25 21.56
CA LEU A 89 -24.81 3.15 22.51
C LEU A 89 -26.02 2.25 22.30
N ARG A 90 -25.81 0.99 21.94
CA ARG A 90 -26.87 -0.01 21.96
C ARG A 90 -26.91 -0.65 23.34
N VAL A 91 -28.07 -0.67 23.96
CA VAL A 91 -28.35 -1.36 25.22
C VAL A 91 -29.16 -2.61 24.89
N GLY A 92 -28.78 -3.76 25.44
CA GLY A 92 -29.46 -5.03 25.18
C GLY A 92 -28.73 -6.22 25.78
N ASP A 93 -29.20 -7.42 25.45
CA ASP A 93 -28.53 -8.64 25.92
C ASP A 93 -27.11 -8.79 25.33
N GLN A 94 -26.24 -9.55 25.99
CA GLN A 94 -24.86 -9.72 25.47
C GLN A 94 -24.82 -10.52 24.15
N ALA A 95 -25.76 -11.45 23.95
CA ALA A 95 -25.76 -12.34 22.79
C ALA A 95 -25.99 -11.56 21.49
N SER A 96 -27.00 -10.69 21.47
CA SER A 96 -27.33 -9.85 20.32
C SER A 96 -26.27 -8.79 20.03
N LEU A 97 -25.55 -8.30 21.04
CA LEU A 97 -24.45 -7.35 20.86
C LEU A 97 -23.20 -8.01 20.27
N VAL A 98 -22.91 -9.26 20.65
CA VAL A 98 -21.82 -10.04 20.05
C VAL A 98 -22.16 -10.39 18.60
N ALA A 99 -23.40 -10.77 18.31
CA ALA A 99 -23.85 -11.06 16.95
C ALA A 99 -23.65 -9.86 16.00
N ASP A 100 -24.06 -8.65 16.41
CA ASP A 100 -23.85 -7.43 15.63
C ASP A 100 -22.37 -7.15 15.37
N ALA A 101 -21.53 -7.28 16.40
CA ALA A 101 -20.10 -7.04 16.27
C ALA A 101 -19.44 -8.02 15.30
N LEU A 102 -19.86 -9.29 15.30
CA LEU A 102 -19.40 -10.30 14.34
C LEU A 102 -19.84 -9.94 12.92
N ALA A 103 -21.10 -9.55 12.72
CA ALA A 103 -21.61 -9.13 11.41
C ALA A 103 -20.85 -7.93 10.83
N VAL A 104 -20.48 -6.95 11.66
CA VAL A 104 -19.62 -5.83 11.23
C VAL A 104 -18.21 -6.29 10.87
N SER A 105 -17.65 -7.23 11.64
CA SER A 105 -16.30 -7.75 11.40
C SER A 105 -16.20 -8.54 10.10
N GLU A 106 -17.25 -9.30 9.75
CA GLU A 106 -17.33 -10.06 8.50
C GLU A 106 -17.34 -9.13 7.28
N ARG A 107 -18.19 -8.08 7.30
CA ARG A 107 -18.24 -7.06 6.23
C ARG A 107 -16.89 -6.37 6.03
N HIS A 108 -16.17 -6.07 7.11
CA HIS A 108 -14.83 -5.47 7.02
C HIS A 108 -13.76 -6.47 6.54
N GLY A 109 -13.95 -7.77 6.79
CA GLY A 109 -13.04 -8.82 6.33
C GLY A 109 -12.96 -8.91 4.80
N GLU A 110 -14.09 -8.73 4.11
CA GLU A 110 -14.14 -8.81 2.64
C GLU A 110 -13.33 -7.70 1.97
N LEU A 111 -13.46 -6.46 2.46
CA LEU A 111 -12.69 -5.32 1.96
C LEU A 111 -11.19 -5.46 2.23
N ARG A 112 -10.83 -5.98 3.40
CA ARG A 112 -9.43 -6.25 3.76
C ARG A 112 -8.80 -7.33 2.89
N ARG A 113 -9.56 -8.39 2.56
CA ARG A 113 -9.09 -9.44 1.64
C ARG A 113 -8.80 -8.87 0.25
N ALA A 114 -9.70 -8.04 -0.29
CA ALA A 114 -9.49 -7.41 -1.60
C ALA A 114 -8.23 -6.51 -1.63
N GLY A 115 -8.05 -5.67 -0.61
CA GLY A 115 -6.85 -4.83 -0.49
C GLY A 115 -5.55 -5.62 -0.35
N ASN A 116 -5.56 -6.67 0.48
CA ASN A 116 -4.38 -7.52 0.68
C ASN A 116 -4.00 -8.29 -0.59
N VAL A 117 -4.98 -8.80 -1.35
CA VAL A 117 -4.73 -9.46 -2.64
C VAL A 117 -4.11 -8.48 -3.64
N ALA A 118 -4.65 -7.27 -3.75
CA ALA A 118 -4.08 -6.23 -4.63
C ALA A 118 -2.64 -5.88 -4.23
N ALA A 119 -2.37 -5.73 -2.92
CA ALA A 119 -1.03 -5.46 -2.40
C ALA A 119 -0.05 -6.60 -2.69
N MET A 120 -0.48 -7.87 -2.55
CA MET A 120 0.34 -9.04 -2.89
C MET A 120 0.69 -9.09 -4.38
N VAL A 121 -0.29 -8.83 -5.26
CA VAL A 121 -0.05 -8.80 -6.72
C VAL A 121 0.93 -7.70 -7.09
N PHE A 122 0.74 -6.49 -6.55
CA PHE A 122 1.63 -5.36 -6.85
C PHE A 122 3.05 -5.58 -6.30
N GLY A 123 3.16 -6.11 -5.08
CA GLY A 123 4.45 -6.46 -4.47
C GLY A 123 5.20 -7.53 -5.25
N GLY A 124 4.50 -8.56 -5.75
CA GLY A 124 5.07 -9.59 -6.61
C GLY A 124 5.61 -9.04 -7.94
N LEU A 125 4.86 -8.14 -8.59
CA LEU A 125 5.30 -7.49 -9.83
C LEU A 125 6.57 -6.64 -9.61
N VAL A 126 6.63 -5.88 -8.51
CA VAL A 126 7.79 -5.06 -8.16
C VAL A 126 9.02 -5.94 -7.91
N LEU A 127 8.87 -7.05 -7.18
CA LEU A 127 9.97 -7.99 -6.95
C LEU A 127 10.48 -8.62 -8.26
N LEU A 128 9.58 -8.97 -9.19
CA LEU A 128 9.97 -9.46 -10.51
C LEU A 128 10.74 -8.41 -11.32
N LEU A 129 10.30 -7.15 -11.31
CA LEU A 129 11.02 -6.05 -11.97
C LEU A 129 12.40 -5.83 -11.36
N ILE A 130 12.52 -5.83 -10.03
CA ILE A 130 13.81 -5.72 -9.35
C ILE A 130 14.73 -6.89 -9.76
N GLY A 131 14.21 -8.12 -9.75
CA GLY A 131 14.96 -9.29 -10.19
C GLY A 131 15.42 -9.20 -11.64
N PHE A 132 14.56 -8.69 -12.54
CA PHE A 132 14.90 -8.45 -13.94
C PHE A 132 16.04 -7.43 -14.09
N PHE A 133 16.00 -6.32 -13.35
CA PHE A 133 17.09 -5.35 -13.37
C PHE A 133 18.38 -5.90 -12.76
N VAL A 134 18.33 -6.59 -11.63
CA VAL A 134 19.53 -7.17 -11.00
C VAL A 134 20.17 -8.23 -11.90
N ALA A 135 19.38 -9.11 -12.52
CA ALA A 135 19.87 -10.13 -13.45
C ALA A 135 20.35 -9.54 -14.79
N GLY A 136 19.67 -8.50 -15.29
CA GLY A 136 20.02 -7.81 -16.53
C GLY A 136 21.32 -7.01 -16.48
N TRP A 137 21.77 -6.60 -15.28
CA TRP A 137 23.05 -5.93 -15.08
C TRP A 137 24.24 -6.88 -14.91
N ALA A 138 23.99 -8.17 -14.68
CA ALA A 138 25.06 -9.16 -14.58
C ALA A 138 25.92 -9.30 -15.86
N PRO A 139 25.37 -9.41 -17.09
CA PRO A 139 26.19 -9.66 -18.28
C PRO A 139 27.13 -8.50 -18.67
N SER A 140 26.81 -7.25 -18.34
CA SER A 140 27.66 -6.11 -18.73
C SER A 140 29.01 -6.10 -18.01
N THR A 141 29.06 -6.58 -16.76
CA THR A 141 30.30 -6.64 -15.97
C THR A 141 31.27 -7.73 -16.45
N TRP A 142 30.77 -8.82 -17.03
CA TRP A 142 31.59 -9.92 -17.54
C TRP A 142 32.11 -9.70 -18.96
N LEU A 143 31.35 -8.99 -19.81
CA LEU A 143 31.71 -8.80 -21.23
C LEU A 143 32.77 -7.71 -21.46
N LEU A 144 32.91 -6.74 -20.55
CA LEU A 144 33.89 -5.65 -20.66
C LEU A 144 35.37 -6.12 -20.62
N PRO A 145 35.82 -6.94 -19.64
CA PRO A 145 37.23 -7.36 -19.57
C PRO A 145 37.66 -8.23 -20.76
N GLN A 146 36.78 -9.08 -21.28
CA GLN A 146 37.08 -9.89 -22.47
C GLN A 146 37.19 -9.04 -23.75
N MET A 147 36.41 -7.96 -23.87
CA MET A 147 36.52 -7.03 -25.01
C MET A 147 37.85 -6.26 -24.97
N VAL A 148 38.29 -5.83 -23.79
CA VAL A 148 39.59 -5.18 -23.58
C VAL A 148 40.75 -6.14 -23.88
N ALA A 149 40.66 -7.39 -23.42
CA ALA A 149 41.67 -8.42 -23.69
C ALA A 149 41.78 -8.74 -25.20
N TRP A 150 40.65 -8.82 -25.91
CA TRP A 150 40.64 -9.04 -27.35
C TRP A 150 41.24 -7.85 -28.14
N GLN A 151 40.94 -6.61 -27.74
CA GLN A 151 41.56 -5.44 -28.36
C GLN A 151 43.08 -5.38 -28.12
N ALA A 152 43.54 -5.76 -26.94
CA ALA A 152 44.96 -5.82 -26.61
C ALA A 152 45.71 -6.87 -27.46
N SER A 153 45.11 -8.04 -27.67
CA SER A 153 45.72 -9.11 -28.48
C SER A 153 45.86 -8.73 -29.96
N LEU A 154 44.87 -8.03 -30.53
CA LEU A 154 44.93 -7.50 -31.90
C LEU A 154 46.05 -6.47 -32.07
N ARG A 155 46.23 -5.57 -31.09
CA ARG A 155 47.33 -4.59 -31.11
C ARG A 155 48.69 -5.28 -31.04
N LEU A 156 48.83 -6.27 -30.15
CA LEU A 156 50.07 -7.03 -30.00
C LEU A 156 50.41 -7.79 -31.30
N ALA A 157 49.44 -8.48 -31.90
CA ALA A 157 49.60 -9.18 -33.17
C ALA A 157 50.03 -8.24 -34.30
N GLY A 158 49.46 -7.03 -34.37
CA GLY A 158 49.87 -6.00 -35.31
C GLY A 158 51.33 -5.56 -35.14
N THR A 159 51.80 -5.37 -33.90
CA THR A 159 53.20 -4.99 -33.63
C THR A 159 54.18 -6.10 -33.98
N LEU A 160 53.84 -7.35 -33.67
CA LEU A 160 54.66 -8.53 -34.00
C LEU A 160 54.76 -8.74 -35.52
N ARG A 161 53.65 -8.54 -36.25
CA ARG A 161 53.63 -8.61 -37.72
C ARG A 161 54.54 -7.55 -38.35
N ARG A 162 54.51 -6.30 -37.84
CA ARG A 162 55.42 -5.23 -38.30
C ARG A 162 56.89 -5.55 -38.01
N ARG A 163 57.21 -6.09 -36.82
CA ARG A 163 58.57 -6.52 -36.48
C ARG A 163 59.08 -7.65 -37.39
N ARG A 164 58.25 -8.64 -37.69
CA ARG A 164 58.61 -9.73 -38.62
C ARG A 164 58.89 -9.20 -40.03
N LEU A 165 58.07 -8.29 -40.54
CA LEU A 165 58.29 -7.68 -41.85
C LEU A 165 59.56 -6.83 -41.88
N ALA A 166 59.84 -6.05 -40.84
CA ALA A 166 61.08 -5.27 -40.72
C ALA A 166 62.34 -6.15 -40.69
N LEU A 167 62.29 -7.31 -40.01
CA LEU A 167 63.40 -8.28 -40.00
C LEU A 167 63.57 -8.95 -41.36
N ALA A 168 62.47 -9.31 -42.04
CA ALA A 168 62.51 -9.91 -43.37
C ALA A 168 63.01 -8.93 -44.45
N ASP A 169 62.77 -7.63 -44.29
CA ASP A 169 63.28 -6.60 -45.19
C ASP A 169 64.79 -6.38 -44.99
N ARG A 170 65.26 -6.36 -43.73
CA ARG A 170 66.69 -6.29 -43.38
C ARG A 170 67.48 -7.50 -43.90
N GLY A 171 66.91 -8.70 -43.86
CA GLY A 171 67.51 -9.90 -44.42
C GLY A 171 67.67 -9.83 -45.94
N ARG A 172 66.72 -9.19 -46.66
CA ARG A 172 66.81 -8.97 -48.11
C ARG A 172 67.83 -7.89 -48.49
N THR A 173 68.05 -6.88 -47.66
CA THR A 173 69.05 -5.84 -47.94
C THR A 173 70.48 -6.36 -47.83
N LEU A 174 70.74 -7.34 -46.96
CA LEU A 174 72.06 -7.96 -46.79
C LEU A 174 72.44 -8.95 -47.90
N LEU A 175 71.47 -9.47 -48.66
CA LEU A 175 71.71 -10.43 -49.76
C LEU A 175 71.99 -9.74 -51.12
N ARG A 176 71.82 -8.42 -51.24
CA ARG A 176 71.98 -7.70 -52.50
C ARG A 176 73.43 -7.44 -52.96
N PRO A 177 74.45 -7.19 -52.10
CA PRO A 177 75.81 -7.01 -52.61
C PRO A 177 76.52 -8.34 -52.93
N ALA A 178 76.05 -9.48 -52.42
CA ALA A 178 76.70 -10.78 -52.66
C ALA A 178 76.46 -11.33 -54.08
N LEU A 179 75.35 -10.96 -54.72
CA LEU A 179 74.96 -11.52 -56.02
C LEU A 179 75.58 -10.77 -57.22
N VAL A 180 76.14 -9.57 -57.01
CA VAL A 180 76.82 -8.81 -58.07
C VAL A 180 78.27 -9.28 -58.27
N ILE A 181 78.92 -9.83 -57.23
CA ILE A 181 80.31 -10.27 -57.30
C ILE A 181 80.43 -11.62 -58.03
N VAL A 182 79.47 -12.53 -57.88
CA VAL A 182 79.52 -13.87 -58.51
C VAL A 182 79.23 -13.83 -60.02
N ALA A 183 78.54 -12.80 -60.53
CA ALA A 183 78.23 -12.71 -61.96
C ALA A 183 79.40 -12.22 -62.83
N ALA A 184 80.44 -11.62 -62.25
CA ALA A 184 81.58 -11.08 -63.00
C ALA A 184 82.66 -12.12 -63.33
N GLU A 185 82.64 -13.30 -62.71
CA GLU A 185 83.74 -14.28 -62.79
C GLU A 185 83.53 -15.38 -63.85
N VAL A 186 82.41 -15.37 -64.58
CA VAL A 186 82.04 -16.43 -65.55
C VAL A 186 82.26 -16.00 -67.03
N VAL A 187 82.82 -14.81 -67.29
CA VAL A 187 83.03 -14.27 -68.65
C VAL A 187 84.50 -13.91 -68.95
N ALA A 188 85.46 -14.62 -68.35
CA ALA A 188 86.89 -14.46 -68.68
C ALA A 188 87.55 -15.81 -68.97
#